data_AF-A0A7C5X159-F1
#
_entry.id   AF-A0A7C5X159-F1
#
_cell.length_a   1.000
_cell.length_b   1.000
_cell.length_c   1.000
_cell.angle_alpha   90.00
_cell.angle_beta   90.00
_cell.angle_gamma   90.00
#
_symmetry.space_group_name_H-M   'P 1'
#
loop_
_entity.id
_entity.type
_entity.pdbx_description
1 polymer ?
#
loop_
_entity_poly.entity_id
_entity_poly.type
_entity_poly.pdbx_seq_one_letter_code
_entity_poly.pdbx_strand_id
1 'polypeptide(L)'
;MSWIDSLDLTKVSDEDRFRVLRYVVSKFGRARVQEVLGVSRITMWRLLNKQVRVDDKLRSLLTLVTQGGSRALSPPRTGSRLT
;
A
#
# COMPACT_ATOMS: atom_id res chain seq x y z
N MET A 1 3.81 -17.32 -4.11
CA MET A 1 2.56 -16.63 -4.48
C MET A 1 2.37 -15.44 -3.56
N SER A 2 2.24 -14.23 -4.10
CA SER A 2 1.86 -13.07 -3.30
C SER A 2 0.33 -13.04 -3.18
N TRP A 3 -0.23 -12.78 -2.01
CA TRP A 3 -1.69 -12.65 -1.84
C TRP A 3 -2.30 -11.58 -2.76
N ILE A 4 -1.51 -10.59 -3.18
CA ILE A 4 -1.88 -9.55 -4.15
C ILE A 4 -2.23 -10.16 -5.52
N ASP A 5 -1.64 -11.30 -5.89
CA ASP A 5 -1.93 -12.01 -7.14
C ASP A 5 -3.33 -12.65 -7.14
N SER A 6 -3.90 -12.89 -5.96
CA SER A 6 -5.28 -13.39 -5.83
C SER A 6 -6.33 -12.28 -5.83
N LEU A 7 -5.93 -11.01 -5.84
CA LEU A 7 -6.84 -9.87 -5.84
C LEU A 7 -7.15 -9.39 -7.25
N ASP A 8 -8.44 -9.23 -7.55
CA ASP A 8 -8.90 -8.49 -8.71
C ASP A 8 -8.87 -6.98 -8.44
N LEU A 9 -7.75 -6.34 -8.79
CA LEU A 9 -7.54 -4.90 -8.57
C LEU A 9 -8.45 -4.01 -9.44
N THR A 10 -9.08 -4.57 -10.48
CA THR A 10 -9.98 -3.81 -11.36
C THR A 10 -11.26 -3.40 -10.63
N LYS A 11 -11.66 -4.17 -9.60
CA LYS A 11 -12.84 -3.92 -8.77
C LYS A 11 -12.63 -2.85 -7.69
N VAL A 12 -11.41 -2.38 -7.49
CA VAL A 12 -11.12 -1.33 -6.50
C VAL A 12 -11.54 0.02 -7.09
N SER A 13 -12.44 0.72 -6.40
CA SER A 13 -12.91 2.05 -6.81
C SER A 13 -11.77 3.07 -6.83
N ASP A 14 -11.87 4.12 -7.65
CA ASP A 14 -10.86 5.17 -7.68
C ASP A 14 -10.69 5.85 -6.31
N GLU A 15 -11.77 6.07 -5.56
CA GLU A 15 -11.67 6.64 -4.22
C GLU A 15 -10.89 5.73 -3.27
N ASP A 16 -11.10 4.42 -3.31
CA ASP A 16 -10.35 3.47 -2.49
C ASP A 16 -8.88 3.39 -2.93
N ARG A 17 -8.59 3.49 -4.23
CA ARG A 17 -7.21 3.60 -4.72
C ARG A 17 -6.52 4.84 -4.16
N PHE A 18 -7.21 5.99 -4.14
CA PHE A 18 -6.68 7.21 -3.53
C PHE A 18 -6.55 7.11 -2.00
N ARG A 19 -7.45 6.39 -1.32
CA ARG A 19 -7.31 6.10 0.12
C ARG A 19 -6.05 5.30 0.40
N VAL A 20 -5.75 4.27 -0.40
CA VAL A 20 -4.50 3.50 -0.30
C VAL A 20 -3.30 4.43 -0.51
N LEU A 21 -3.30 5.25 -1.55
CA LEU A 21 -2.22 6.22 -1.78
C LEU A 21 -2.01 7.14 -0.56
N ARG A 22 -3.08 7.74 -0.02
CA ARG A 22 -3.01 8.60 1.16
C ARG A 22 -2.45 7.86 2.37
N TYR A 23 -2.92 6.64 2.63
CA TYR A 23 -2.45 5.81 3.72
C TYR A 23 -0.95 5.52 3.62
N VAL A 24 -0.49 5.08 2.45
CA VAL A 24 0.91 4.73 2.22
C VAL A 24 1.81 5.96 2.34
N VAL A 25 1.40 7.11 1.80
CA VAL A 25 2.15 8.37 1.93
C VAL A 25 2.23 8.82 3.39
N SER A 26 1.14 8.70 4.14
CA SER A 26 1.11 9.01 5.57
C SER A 26 2.05 8.09 6.36
N LYS A 27 2.05 6.79 6.05
CA LYS A 27 2.81 5.77 6.79
C LYS A 27 4.31 5.76 6.47
N PHE A 28 4.68 5.90 5.20
CA PHE A 28 6.07 5.73 4.74
C PHE A 28 6.74 7.03 4.29
N GLY A 29 5.98 8.13 4.22
CA GLY A 29 6.47 9.42 3.75
C GLY A 29 6.45 9.56 2.23
N ARG A 30 6.21 10.79 1.76
CA ARG A 30 6.09 11.11 0.33
C ARG A 30 7.32 10.72 -0.49
N ALA A 31 8.53 10.96 0.02
CA ALA A 31 9.77 10.70 -0.71
C ALA A 31 9.95 9.21 -1.01
N ARG A 32 9.70 8.34 -0.01
CA ARG A 32 9.78 6.89 -0.17
C ARG A 32 8.74 6.37 -1.15
N VAL A 33 7.51 6.88 -1.07
CA VAL A 33 6.45 6.50 -2.03
C VAL A 33 6.79 6.93 -3.44
N GLN A 34 7.35 8.14 -3.62
CA GLN A 34 7.78 8.62 -4.93
C GLN A 34 8.85 7.70 -5.55
N GLU A 35 9.83 7.27 -4.76
CA GLU A 35 10.87 6.32 -5.17
C GLU A 35 10.28 4.96 -5.57
N VAL A 36 9.42 4.39 -4.72
CA VAL A 36 8.78 3.08 -4.96
C VAL A 36 7.90 3.09 -6.20
N LEU A 37 7.24 4.20 -6.49
CA LEU A 37 6.42 4.35 -7.69
C LEU A 37 7.24 4.70 -8.94
N GLY A 38 8.52 5.05 -8.80
CA GLY A 38 9.37 5.47 -9.92
C GLY A 38 8.84 6.73 -10.64
N VAL A 39 8.14 7.61 -9.92
CA VAL A 39 7.46 8.77 -10.53
C VAL A 39 8.20 10.08 -10.28
N SER A 40 8.04 11.02 -11.20
CA SER A 40 8.54 12.39 -11.01
C SER A 40 7.83 13.10 -9.84
N ARG A 41 8.46 14.15 -9.30
CA ARG A 41 7.84 15.02 -8.29
C ARG A 41 6.50 15.62 -8.77
N ILE A 42 6.41 15.97 -10.05
CA ILE A 42 5.21 16.54 -10.68
C ILE A 42 4.11 15.48 -10.74
N THR A 43 4.43 14.27 -11.19
CA THR A 43 3.48 13.15 -11.22
C THR A 43 2.99 12.80 -9.82
N MET A 44 3.87 12.83 -8.81
CA MET A 44 3.49 12.63 -7.41
C MET A 44 2.52 13.71 -6.93
N TRP A 45 2.75 14.98 -7.28
CA TRP A 45 1.80 16.05 -6.97
C TRP A 45 0.45 15.85 -7.67
N ARG A 46 0.44 15.46 -8.95
CA ARG A 46 -0.80 15.16 -9.69
C ARG A 46 -1.60 14.03 -9.03
N LEU A 47 -0.93 12.97 -8.59
CA LEU A 47 -1.55 11.85 -7.86
C LEU A 47 -2.18 12.32 -6.55
N LEU A 48 -1.45 13.10 -5.75
CA LEU A 48 -1.94 13.61 -4.46
C LEU A 48 -3.13 14.57 -4.62
N ASN A 49 -3.19 15.31 -5.73
CA ASN A 49 -4.28 16.23 -6.06
C ASN A 49 -5.38 15.58 -6.92
N LYS A 50 -5.39 14.25 -7.05
CA LYS A 50 -6.36 13.48 -7.86
C LYS A 50 -6.47 13.92 -9.33
N GLN A 51 -5.42 14.51 -9.89
CA GLN A 51 -5.37 14.92 -11.31
C GLN A 51 -5.04 13.75 -12.25
N VAL A 52 -4.57 12.62 -11.71
CA VAL A 52 -4.31 11.39 -12.46
C VAL A 52 -4.68 10.18 -11.59
N ARG A 53 -5.14 9.10 -12.23
CA ARG A 53 -5.53 7.85 -11.57
C ARG A 53 -4.32 7.08 -11.03
N VAL A 54 -4.59 6.14 -10.12
CA VAL A 54 -3.57 5.33 -9.40
C VAL A 54 -3.42 3.92 -9.99
N ASP A 55 -4.15 3.60 -11.05
CA ASP A 55 -4.40 2.24 -11.56
C ASP A 55 -3.15 1.34 -11.65
N ASP A 56 -2.17 1.74 -12.45
CA ASP A 56 -0.90 1.03 -12.66
C ASP A 56 0.00 0.99 -11.41
N LYS A 57 -0.25 1.89 -10.45
CA LYS A 57 0.56 2.10 -9.25
C LYS A 57 0.00 1.38 -8.02
N LEU A 58 -1.28 0.97 -8.06
CA LEU A 58 -1.96 0.36 -6.92
C LEU A 58 -1.24 -0.90 -6.42
N ARG A 59 -0.75 -1.73 -7.34
CA ARG A 59 -0.02 -2.96 -7.01
C ARG A 59 1.27 -2.67 -6.24
N SER A 60 2.05 -1.66 -6.66
CA SER A 60 3.27 -1.23 -5.97
C SER A 60 2.95 -0.68 -4.57
N LEU A 61 1.87 0.08 -4.43
CA LEU A 61 1.41 0.60 -3.13
C LEU A 61 1.04 -0.55 -2.16
N LEU A 62 0.27 -1.54 -2.62
CA LEU A 62 -0.12 -2.69 -1.80
C LEU A 62 1.08 -3.57 -1.42
N THR A 63 2.04 -3.71 -2.33
CA THR A 63 3.29 -4.42 -2.07
C THR A 63 4.09 -3.74 -0.95
N LEU A 64 4.18 -2.40 -0.98
CA LEU A 64 4.85 -1.62 0.06
C LEU A 64 4.18 -1.79 1.44
N VAL A 65 2.84 -1.82 1.48
CA VAL A 65 2.09 -2.09 2.72
C VAL A 65 2.40 -3.48 3.28
N THR A 66 2.45 -4.50 2.41
CA THR A 66 2.70 -5.89 2.81
C THR A 66 4.11 -6.08 3.35
N GLN A 67 5.13 -5.50 2.70
CA GLN A 67 6.52 -5.60 3.13
C GLN A 67 6.80 -4.83 4.42
N GLY A 68 6.11 -3.71 4.64
CA GLY A 68 6.20 -2.96 5.90
C GLY A 68 5.34 -3.51 7.05
N GLY A 69 4.54 -4.56 6.81
CA GLY A 69 3.50 -5.05 7.72
C GLY A 69 3.84 -6.33 8.51
N SER A 70 4.89 -7.06 8.15
CA SER A 70 5.20 -8.38 8.74
C SER A 70 5.88 -8.34 10.11
N ARG A 71 6.10 -7.16 10.71
CA ARG A 71 6.70 -7.03 12.05
C ARG A 71 5.70 -6.76 13.20
N ALA A 72 4.39 -6.77 12.94
CA ALA A 72 3.39 -6.42 13.97
C ALA A 72 2.20 -7.38 14.14
N LEU A 73 2.10 -8.48 13.39
CA LEU A 73 1.15 -9.56 13.69
C LEU A 73 1.90 -10.85 14.00
N SER A 74 2.51 -10.91 15.18
CA SER A 74 2.66 -12.21 15.84
C SER A 74 1.28 -12.57 16.41
N PRO A 75 0.69 -13.73 16.10
CA PRO A 75 -0.49 -14.18 16.83
C PRO A 75 -0.11 -14.29 18.32
N PRO A 76 -1.05 -14.03 19.25
CA PRO A 76 -0.78 -14.28 20.66
C PRO A 76 -0.33 -15.72 20.78
N ARG A 77 0.85 -15.95 21.36
CA ARG A 77 1.25 -17.28 21.80
C ARG A 77 0.15 -17.73 22.75
N THR A 78 -0.73 -18.61 22.28
CA THR A 78 -1.58 -19.40 23.16
C THR A 78 -0.61 -20.27 23.95
N GLY A 79 -0.16 -19.73 25.07
CA GLY A 79 0.48 -20.48 26.12
C GLY A 79 -0.55 -21.47 26.61
N SER A 80 -0.45 -22.69 26.07
CA SER A 80 -1.08 -23.87 26.59
C SER A 80 -0.85 -23.94 28.10
N ARG A 81 -1.89 -24.34 28.82
CA ARG A 81 -1.80 -24.88 30.19
C ARG A 81 -0.53 -25.72 30.34
N LEU A 82 0.13 -25.56 31.49
CA LEU A 82 0.60 -26.64 32.39
C LEU A 82 1.38 -26.00 33.55
N THR A 83 0.74 -25.89 34.71
CA THR A 83 1.12 -26.43 36.04
C THR A 83 0.16 -25.84 37.06
#